data_AF-A0A1U7D873-F1
#
_entry.id   AF-A0A1U7D873-F1
#
_cell.length_a   1.000
_cell.length_b   1.000
_cell.length_c   1.000
_cell.angle_alpha   90.00
_cell.angle_beta   90.00
_cell.angle_gamma   90.00
#
_symmetry.space_group_name_H-M   'P 1'
#
loop_
_entity.id
_entity.type
_entity.pdbx_description
1 polymer ?
#
loop_
_entity_poly.entity_id
_entity_poly.type
_entity_poly.pdbx_seq_one_letter_code
_entity_poly.pdbx_strand_id
1 'polypeptide(L)'
;MKITTHWPRARLRPAQIIGLAIALVACVIYFGVLHLLDGRAKSYLEEVRQSNRSLYLTILRQTQGFDTYLAEYTELEGYDSFRPLTPVFLVGRWTMRDEPMRLSPGTTPTECSNPLTLNYGLLLEHDAGGLTLSVQYRINGKIVEVRNAATGIMPIHLVSYGGQLDHIEFVPPGESETVYGYLCGR
;
A
#
# COMPACT_ATOMS: atom_id res chain seq x y z
N MET A 1 58.80 -9.62 25.33
CA MET A 1 59.27 -8.66 24.31
C MET A 1 58.06 -7.84 23.87
N LYS A 2 58.00 -6.53 24.18
CA LYS A 2 56.83 -5.67 23.93
C LYS A 2 56.84 -5.21 22.47
N ILE A 3 55.82 -5.54 21.70
CA ILE A 3 55.62 -5.02 20.34
C ILE A 3 54.95 -3.65 20.47
N THR A 4 55.71 -2.58 20.23
CA THR A 4 55.18 -1.21 20.12
C THR A 4 54.75 -0.96 18.68
N THR A 5 53.44 -1.05 18.41
CA THR A 5 52.84 -0.64 17.14
C THR A 5 52.87 0.88 17.01
N HIS A 6 53.89 1.40 16.33
CA HIS A 6 53.93 2.80 15.94
C HIS A 6 53.04 3.01 14.71
N TRP A 7 51.83 3.53 14.94
CA TRP A 7 51.01 4.07 13.87
C TRP A 7 51.69 5.34 13.32
N PRO A 8 52.05 5.40 12.03
CA PRO A 8 52.55 6.65 11.46
C PRO A 8 51.43 7.68 11.52
N ARG A 9 51.64 8.75 12.31
CA ARG A 9 50.73 9.90 12.31
C ARG A 9 50.85 10.56 10.94
N ALA A 10 49.88 10.29 10.06
CA ALA A 10 49.75 10.99 8.79
C ALA A 10 49.60 12.49 9.09
N ARG A 11 50.64 13.29 8.81
CA ARG A 11 50.53 14.75 8.87
C ARG A 11 49.75 15.20 7.66
N LEU A 12 48.48 15.53 7.88
CA LEU A 12 47.66 16.18 6.87
C LEU A 12 48.30 17.51 6.47
N ARG A 13 48.44 17.73 5.17
CA ARG A 13 48.90 19.03 4.65
C ARG A 13 47.82 20.09 4.90
N PRO A 14 48.17 21.37 5.07
CA PRO A 14 47.20 22.45 5.28
C PRO A 14 46.06 22.46 4.24
N ALA A 15 46.38 22.18 2.97
CA ALA A 15 45.40 22.06 1.90
C ALA A 15 44.38 20.91 2.11
N GLN A 16 44.80 19.78 2.70
CA GLN A 16 43.92 18.67 3.03
C GLN A 16 43.00 19.01 4.21
N ILE A 17 43.50 19.77 5.18
CA ILE A 17 42.70 20.26 6.31
C ILE A 17 41.62 21.24 5.81
N ILE A 18 42.00 22.17 4.93
CA ILE A 18 41.06 23.11 4.31
C ILE A 18 40.02 22.37 3.49
N GLY A 19 40.42 21.40 2.66
CA GLY A 19 39.51 20.57 1.88
C GLY A 19 38.51 19.80 2.76
N LEU A 20 38.98 19.21 3.87
CA LEU A 20 38.14 18.49 4.82
C LEU A 20 37.19 19.43 5.56
N ALA A 21 37.63 20.63 5.93
CA ALA A 21 36.78 21.65 6.54
C ALA A 21 35.68 22.11 5.58
N ILE A 22 36.01 22.36 4.31
CA ILE A 22 35.03 22.73 3.27
C ILE A 22 34.01 21.60 3.07
N ALA A 23 34.48 20.35 2.95
CA ALA A 23 33.60 19.20 2.81
C ALA A 23 32.64 19.05 4.01
N LEU A 24 33.15 19.24 5.23
CA LEU A 24 32.34 19.17 6.44
C LEU A 24 31.29 20.29 6.49
N VAL A 25 31.67 21.53 6.15
CA VAL A 25 30.72 22.64 6.03
C VAL A 25 29.66 22.36 4.98
N ALA A 26 30.04 21.83 3.81
CA ALA A 26 29.09 21.46 2.76
C ALA A 26 28.11 20.37 3.24
N CYS A 27 28.58 19.35 3.96
CA CYS A 27 27.71 18.34 4.57
C CYS A 27 26.73 18.95 5.56
N VAL A 28 27.18 19.82 6.47
CA VAL A 28 26.31 20.49 7.46
C VAL A 28 25.24 21.32 6.75
N ILE A 29 25.60 22.10 5.73
CA ILE A 29 24.65 22.88 4.94
C ILE A 29 23.65 21.96 4.24
N TYR A 30 24.13 20.90 3.58
CA TYR A 30 23.28 19.96 2.86
C TYR A 30 22.25 19.29 3.78
N PHE A 31 22.68 18.74 4.91
CA PHE A 31 21.77 18.11 5.88
C PHE A 31 20.84 19.13 6.54
N GLY A 32 21.30 20.36 6.78
CA GLY A 32 20.44 21.43 7.29
C GLY A 32 19.31 21.79 6.32
N VAL A 33 19.61 21.88 5.02
CA VAL A 33 18.59 22.10 3.98
C VAL A 33 17.64 20.91 3.89
N LEU A 34 18.16 19.68 3.92
CA LEU A 34 17.33 18.47 3.84
C LEU A 34 16.34 18.40 5.02
N HIS A 35 16.80 18.70 6.24
CA HIS A 35 15.94 18.75 7.41
C HIS A 35 14.82 19.82 7.30
N LEU A 36 15.14 20.98 6.73
CA LEU A 36 14.15 22.03 6.49
C LEU A 36 13.08 21.59 5.47
N LEU A 37 13.50 20.92 4.40
CA LEU A 37 12.60 20.39 3.37
C LEU A 37 11.70 19.28 3.96
N ASP A 38 12.26 18.38 4.76
CA ASP A 38 11.49 17.34 5.46
C ASP A 38 10.45 17.95 6.41
N GLY A 39 10.82 19.01 7.14
CA GLY A 39 9.89 19.74 8.00
C GLY A 39 8.73 20.34 7.21
N ARG A 40 9.01 21.00 6.09
CA ARG A 40 7.98 21.57 5.21
C ARG A 40 7.08 20.49 4.61
N ALA A 41 7.65 19.36 4.19
CA ALA A 41 6.88 18.25 3.63
C ALA A 41 5.91 17.66 4.68
N LYS A 42 6.34 17.52 5.94
CA LYS A 42 5.46 17.08 7.03
C LYS A 42 4.32 18.06 7.30
N SER A 43 4.62 19.36 7.40
CA SER A 43 3.59 20.38 7.60
C SER A 43 2.58 20.41 6.45
N TYR A 44 3.06 20.32 5.21
CA TYR A 44 2.20 20.24 4.03
C TYR A 44 1.30 19.00 4.06
N LEU A 45 1.83 17.82 4.37
CA LEU A 45 1.03 16.59 4.43
C LEU A 45 -0.05 16.67 5.52
N GLU A 46 0.25 17.25 6.68
CA GLU A 46 -0.73 17.44 7.75
C GLU A 46 -1.84 18.42 7.34
N GLU A 47 -1.49 19.52 6.67
CA GLU A 47 -2.47 20.46 6.11
C GLU A 47 -3.36 19.78 5.06
N VAL A 48 -2.79 18.98 4.17
CA VAL A 48 -3.54 18.23 3.15
C VAL A 48 -4.42 17.16 3.80
N ARG A 49 -3.97 16.49 4.87
CA ARG A 49 -4.76 15.52 5.62
C ARG A 49 -6.07 16.12 6.13
N GLN A 50 -6.01 17.35 6.62
CA GLN A 50 -7.16 18.06 7.20
C GLN A 50 -8.05 18.70 6.13
N SER A 51 -7.46 19.26 5.06
CA SER A 51 -8.20 19.98 4.02
C SER A 51 -8.75 19.09 2.91
N ASN A 52 -7.98 18.09 2.48
CA ASN A 52 -8.33 17.20 1.38
C ASN A 52 -7.78 15.78 1.60
N ARG A 53 -8.58 14.98 2.30
CA ARG A 53 -8.26 13.60 2.66
C ARG A 53 -7.97 12.69 1.45
N SER A 54 -8.70 12.84 0.34
CA SER A 54 -8.50 11.98 -0.84
C SER A 54 -7.16 12.28 -1.51
N LEU A 55 -6.75 13.55 -1.56
CA LEU A 55 -5.43 13.94 -2.03
C LEU A 55 -4.33 13.42 -1.10
N TYR A 56 -4.50 13.57 0.22
CA TYR A 56 -3.55 13.03 1.21
C TYR A 56 -3.29 11.54 1.01
N LEU A 57 -4.37 10.75 0.93
CA LEU A 57 -4.29 9.30 0.72
C LEU A 57 -3.65 8.93 -0.62
N THR A 58 -3.90 9.73 -1.68
CA THR A 58 -3.25 9.54 -2.98
C THR A 58 -1.74 9.77 -2.88
N ILE A 59 -1.31 10.83 -2.19
CA ILE A 59 0.11 11.14 -1.98
C ILE A 59 0.78 10.03 -1.18
N LEU A 60 0.17 9.57 -0.08
CA LEU A 60 0.69 8.46 0.72
C LEU A 60 0.88 7.21 -0.12
N ARG A 61 -0.16 6.83 -0.88
CA ARG A 61 -0.14 5.65 -1.73
C ARG A 61 1.01 5.71 -2.75
N GLN A 62 1.27 6.86 -3.34
CA GLN A 62 2.33 7.04 -4.33
C GLN A 62 3.73 7.13 -3.74
N THR A 63 3.87 7.75 -2.56
CA THR A 63 5.20 8.08 -1.98
C THR A 63 5.68 7.08 -0.94
N GLN A 64 4.77 6.50 -0.16
CA GLN A 64 5.07 5.60 0.97
C GLN A 64 4.58 4.17 0.74
N GLY A 65 3.78 3.95 -0.31
CA GLY A 65 3.30 2.63 -0.71
C GLY A 65 1.91 2.29 -0.20
N PHE A 66 1.39 1.15 -0.67
CA PHE A 66 0.03 0.71 -0.41
C PHE A 66 -0.21 0.33 1.05
N ASP A 67 0.80 -0.21 1.73
CA ASP A 67 0.69 -0.65 3.12
C ASP A 67 0.45 0.54 4.07
N THR A 68 1.23 1.61 3.93
CA THR A 68 1.05 2.85 4.69
C THR A 68 -0.27 3.53 4.34
N TYR A 69 -0.62 3.55 3.05
CA TYR A 69 -1.93 4.01 2.60
C TYR A 69 -3.07 3.25 3.30
N LEU A 70 -2.97 1.93 3.41
CA LEU A 70 -4.04 1.09 3.95
C LEU A 70 -4.25 1.33 5.45
N ALA A 71 -3.16 1.51 6.21
CA ALA A 71 -3.24 1.85 7.63
C ALA A 71 -3.98 3.18 7.85
N GLU A 72 -3.56 4.24 7.15
CA GLU A 72 -4.19 5.57 7.24
C GLU A 72 -5.62 5.59 6.68
N TYR A 73 -5.87 4.87 5.57
CA TYR A 73 -7.21 4.72 4.99
C TYR A 73 -8.17 4.07 5.99
N THR A 74 -7.71 3.03 6.70
CA THR A 74 -8.52 2.30 7.68
C THR A 74 -8.99 3.22 8.80
N GLU A 75 -8.08 4.02 9.36
CA GLU A 75 -8.39 4.97 10.42
C GLU A 75 -9.31 6.09 9.92
N LEU A 76 -8.95 6.73 8.81
CA LEU A 76 -9.64 7.94 8.34
C LEU A 76 -11.04 7.65 7.80
N GLU A 77 -11.24 6.50 7.15
CA GLU A 77 -12.54 6.09 6.60
C GLU A 77 -13.33 5.17 7.57
N GLY A 78 -12.76 4.83 8.72
CA GLY A 78 -13.41 4.11 9.82
C GLY A 78 -13.65 2.62 9.55
N TYR A 79 -12.74 1.98 8.81
CA TYR A 79 -12.78 0.54 8.53
C TYR A 79 -12.13 -0.33 9.63
N ASP A 80 -11.81 0.27 10.78
CA ASP A 80 -11.47 -0.44 12.02
C ASP A 80 -12.64 -1.29 12.56
N SER A 81 -13.86 -0.95 12.14
CA SER A 81 -15.11 -1.68 12.40
C SER A 81 -15.84 -2.03 11.10
N PHE A 82 -16.82 -2.94 11.18
CA PHE A 82 -17.58 -3.37 10.00
C PHE A 82 -18.46 -2.26 9.45
N ARG A 83 -18.28 -1.92 8.18
CA ARG A 83 -19.05 -0.91 7.45
C ARG A 83 -19.74 -1.48 6.22
N PRO A 84 -20.94 -0.99 5.86
CA PRO A 84 -21.65 -1.47 4.67
C PRO A 84 -21.08 -0.93 3.35
N LEU A 85 -20.19 0.07 3.38
CA LEU A 85 -19.59 0.64 2.17
C LEU A 85 -18.38 -0.19 1.73
N THR A 86 -18.25 -0.45 0.43
CA THR A 86 -17.07 -1.11 -0.14
C THR A 86 -15.87 -0.16 -0.11
N PRO A 87 -14.68 -0.59 0.38
CA PRO A 87 -13.46 0.19 0.28
C PRO A 87 -13.19 0.61 -1.16
N VAL A 88 -12.89 1.88 -1.40
CA VAL A 88 -12.83 2.46 -2.77
C VAL A 88 -11.80 1.77 -3.67
N PHE A 89 -10.75 1.20 -3.08
CA PHE A 89 -9.71 0.46 -3.82
C PHE A 89 -10.15 -0.95 -4.24
N LEU A 90 -11.20 -1.50 -3.62
CA LEU A 90 -11.83 -2.77 -3.99
C LEU A 90 -12.98 -2.60 -4.99
N VAL A 91 -13.50 -1.38 -5.16
CA VAL A 91 -14.62 -1.14 -6.07
C VAL A 91 -14.21 -1.47 -7.50
N GLY A 92 -14.99 -2.36 -8.13
CA GLY A 92 -14.81 -2.75 -9.53
C GLY A 92 -15.14 -4.21 -9.81
N ARG A 93 -14.84 -4.63 -11.03
CA ARG A 93 -14.91 -6.00 -11.53
C ARG A 93 -13.53 -6.64 -11.45
N TRP A 94 -13.47 -7.83 -10.89
CA TRP A 94 -12.27 -8.62 -10.65
C TRP A 94 -12.41 -9.94 -11.38
N THR A 95 -11.56 -10.22 -12.36
CA THR A 95 -11.52 -11.55 -13.00
C THR A 95 -10.84 -12.53 -12.05
N MET A 96 -11.52 -13.66 -11.79
CA MET A 96 -10.99 -14.70 -10.92
C MET A 96 -10.18 -15.71 -11.74
N ARG A 97 -9.07 -16.17 -11.17
CA ARG A 97 -8.18 -17.19 -11.74
C ARG A 97 -7.79 -18.19 -10.66
N ASP A 98 -7.69 -19.45 -11.05
CA ASP A 98 -7.25 -20.53 -10.16
C ASP A 98 -5.72 -20.51 -9.97
N GLU A 99 -4.99 -19.92 -10.93
CA GLU A 99 -3.54 -19.75 -10.89
C GLU A 99 -3.14 -18.27 -10.98
N PRO A 100 -2.02 -17.87 -10.33
CA PRO A 100 -1.55 -16.50 -10.36
C PRO A 100 -1.10 -16.09 -11.77
N MET A 101 -1.63 -14.96 -12.25
CA MET A 101 -1.24 -14.36 -13.52
C MET A 101 0.08 -13.59 -13.38
N ARG A 102 0.94 -13.70 -14.39
CA ARG A 102 2.12 -12.85 -14.53
C ARG A 102 1.76 -11.57 -15.25
N LEU A 103 1.36 -10.56 -14.49
CA LEU A 103 1.10 -9.22 -15.00
C LEU A 103 2.30 -8.32 -14.70
N SER A 104 2.58 -7.38 -15.62
CA SER A 104 3.46 -6.28 -15.30
C SER A 104 2.76 -5.34 -14.31
N PRO A 105 3.47 -4.71 -13.36
CA PRO A 105 2.86 -3.79 -12.41
C PRO A 105 2.02 -2.72 -13.12
N GLY A 106 0.76 -2.59 -12.72
CA GLY A 106 -0.19 -1.60 -13.26
C GLY A 106 -0.85 -2.01 -14.57
N THR A 107 -0.64 -3.23 -15.06
CA THR A 107 -1.38 -3.78 -16.19
C THR A 107 -2.60 -4.57 -15.72
N THR A 108 -3.69 -4.49 -16.49
CA THR A 108 -4.92 -5.24 -16.23
C THR A 108 -5.04 -6.40 -17.22
N PRO A 109 -5.73 -7.50 -16.86
CA PRO A 109 -6.07 -8.56 -17.81
C PRO A 109 -6.83 -8.01 -19.02
N THR A 110 -6.56 -8.57 -20.21
CA THR A 110 -7.23 -8.17 -21.47
C THR A 110 -8.69 -8.59 -21.52
N GLU A 111 -9.02 -9.71 -20.87
CA GLU A 111 -10.36 -10.26 -20.81
C GLU A 111 -10.83 -10.39 -19.36
N CYS A 112 -12.10 -10.05 -19.12
CA CYS A 112 -12.73 -10.23 -17.82
C CYS A 112 -13.69 -11.43 -17.82
N SER A 113 -13.14 -12.62 -17.59
CA SER A 113 -13.89 -13.86 -17.40
C SER A 113 -14.22 -14.09 -15.93
N ASN A 114 -15.36 -14.71 -15.65
CA ASN A 114 -15.84 -15.06 -14.31
C ASN A 114 -15.65 -13.92 -13.29
N PRO A 115 -16.26 -12.74 -13.54
CA PRO A 115 -16.02 -11.59 -12.71
C PRO A 115 -16.71 -11.70 -11.35
N LEU A 116 -15.93 -11.45 -10.30
CA LEU A 116 -16.44 -10.95 -9.04
C LEU A 116 -16.62 -9.43 -9.14
N THR A 117 -17.76 -8.90 -8.73
CA THR A 117 -17.97 -7.45 -8.60
C THR A 117 -18.15 -7.08 -7.13
N LEU A 118 -17.33 -6.14 -6.67
CA LEU A 118 -17.43 -5.56 -5.34
C LEU A 118 -17.88 -4.12 -5.51
N ASN A 119 -19.10 -3.80 -5.10
CA ASN A 119 -19.62 -2.43 -5.19
C ASN A 119 -20.78 -2.20 -4.23
N TYR A 120 -20.90 -0.99 -3.69
CA TYR A 120 -22.04 -0.56 -2.86
C TYR A 120 -22.46 -1.53 -1.74
N GLY A 121 -21.51 -2.20 -1.07
CA GLY A 121 -21.87 -3.17 -0.04
C GLY A 121 -22.37 -4.51 -0.57
N LEU A 122 -22.17 -4.77 -1.86
CA LEU A 122 -22.54 -6.00 -2.53
C LEU A 122 -21.29 -6.73 -2.99
N LEU A 123 -21.35 -8.05 -2.87
CA LEU A 123 -20.49 -9.00 -3.54
C LEU A 123 -21.35 -9.74 -4.56
N LEU A 124 -21.01 -9.61 -5.84
CA LEU A 124 -21.74 -10.20 -6.96
C LEU A 124 -20.81 -11.15 -7.71
N GLU A 125 -21.21 -12.41 -7.82
CA GLU A 125 -20.52 -13.41 -8.63
C GLU A 125 -21.36 -13.74 -9.86
N HIS A 126 -20.76 -13.63 -11.04
CA HIS A 126 -21.51 -13.69 -12.30
C HIS A 126 -21.54 -15.07 -12.97
N ASP A 127 -21.10 -16.12 -12.27
CA ASP A 127 -21.12 -17.48 -12.83
C ASP A 127 -22.55 -18.06 -12.89
N ALA A 128 -22.73 -19.26 -13.46
CA ALA A 128 -24.02 -19.87 -13.81
C ALA A 128 -25.06 -20.02 -12.66
N GLY A 129 -24.71 -19.67 -11.42
CA GLY A 129 -25.59 -19.62 -10.25
C GLY A 129 -25.88 -18.22 -9.68
N GLY A 130 -25.23 -17.15 -10.19
CA GLY A 130 -25.51 -15.74 -9.88
C GLY A 130 -25.66 -15.42 -8.39
N LEU A 131 -24.55 -15.40 -7.64
CA LEU A 131 -24.59 -15.11 -6.21
C LEU A 131 -24.56 -13.60 -5.95
N THR A 132 -25.52 -13.09 -5.18
CA THR A 132 -25.54 -11.70 -4.69
C THR A 132 -25.60 -11.69 -3.17
N LEU A 133 -24.55 -11.19 -2.53
CA LEU A 133 -24.46 -11.07 -1.08
C LEU A 133 -24.41 -9.60 -0.66
N SER A 134 -25.28 -9.22 0.28
CA SER A 134 -25.09 -7.98 1.03
C SER A 134 -24.02 -8.20 2.10
N VAL A 135 -22.99 -7.37 2.10
CA VAL A 135 -21.80 -7.57 2.90
C VAL A 135 -21.38 -6.31 3.63
N GLN A 136 -20.62 -6.49 4.71
CA GLN A 136 -19.94 -5.44 5.44
C GLN A 136 -18.43 -5.68 5.40
N TYR A 137 -17.64 -4.62 5.42
CA TYR A 137 -16.19 -4.67 5.29
C TYR A 137 -15.52 -4.14 6.54
N ARG A 138 -14.48 -4.82 7.00
CA ARG A 138 -13.51 -4.35 7.99
C ARG A 138 -12.11 -4.56 7.44
N ILE A 139 -11.17 -3.68 7.74
CA ILE A 139 -9.77 -3.82 7.32
C ILE A 139 -8.92 -4.12 8.55
N ASN A 140 -8.13 -5.20 8.48
CA ASN A 140 -7.20 -5.63 9.51
C ASN A 140 -5.83 -5.90 8.87
N GLY A 141 -4.93 -4.90 8.94
CA GLY A 141 -3.67 -4.96 8.21
C GLY A 141 -3.92 -5.09 6.70
N LYS A 142 -3.34 -6.12 6.06
CA LYS A 142 -3.52 -6.42 4.62
C LYS A 142 -4.73 -7.31 4.31
N ILE A 143 -5.62 -7.53 5.27
CA ILE A 143 -6.78 -8.40 5.11
C ILE A 143 -8.02 -7.53 5.15
N VAL A 144 -8.85 -7.62 4.11
CA VAL A 144 -10.21 -7.10 4.15
C VAL A 144 -11.14 -8.24 4.54
N GLU A 145 -11.74 -8.12 5.71
CA GLU A 145 -12.73 -9.05 6.19
C GLU A 145 -14.10 -8.66 5.68
N VAL A 146 -14.71 -9.55 4.90
CA VAL A 146 -16.05 -9.38 4.33
C VAL A 146 -17.04 -10.21 5.13
N ARG A 147 -17.94 -9.55 5.85
CA ARG A 147 -18.97 -10.19 6.65
C ARG A 147 -20.29 -10.27 5.90
N ASN A 148 -20.86 -11.44 5.85
CA ASN A 148 -22.23 -11.70 5.42
C ASN A 148 -22.98 -12.48 6.50
N ALA A 149 -24.29 -12.26 6.64
CA ALA A 149 -25.09 -12.93 7.66
C ALA A 149 -25.23 -14.45 7.45
N ALA A 150 -25.20 -14.91 6.21
CA ALA A 150 -25.37 -16.32 5.85
C ALA A 150 -24.04 -17.09 5.80
N THR A 151 -22.97 -16.47 5.32
CA THR A 151 -21.68 -17.15 5.08
C THR A 151 -20.60 -16.84 6.13
N GLY A 152 -20.86 -15.92 7.06
CA GLY A 152 -19.90 -15.54 8.10
C GLY A 152 -18.89 -14.49 7.63
N ILE A 153 -17.63 -14.62 8.04
CA ILE A 153 -16.55 -13.70 7.68
C ILE A 153 -15.62 -14.37 6.67
N MET A 154 -15.49 -13.76 5.50
CA MET A 154 -14.59 -14.18 4.43
C MET A 154 -13.38 -13.23 4.36
N PRO A 155 -12.15 -13.73 4.53
CA PRO A 155 -10.95 -12.91 4.39
C PRO A 155 -10.61 -12.71 2.91
N ILE A 156 -10.29 -11.47 2.54
CA ILE A 156 -9.68 -11.10 1.27
C ILE A 156 -8.28 -10.57 1.55
N HIS A 157 -7.26 -11.30 1.12
CA HIS A 157 -5.87 -10.89 1.23
C HIS A 157 -5.53 -9.90 0.11
N LEU A 158 -4.91 -8.78 0.48
CA LEU A 158 -4.49 -7.76 -0.45
C LEU A 158 -3.02 -7.94 -0.80
N VAL A 159 -2.71 -8.18 -2.08
CA VAL A 159 -1.33 -8.30 -2.57
C VAL A 159 -0.95 -7.03 -3.32
N SER A 160 0.07 -6.33 -2.83
CA SER A 160 0.47 -5.02 -3.31
C SER A 160 1.96 -4.96 -3.66
N TYR A 161 2.29 -4.16 -4.66
CA TYR A 161 3.67 -3.81 -5.03
C TYR A 161 3.83 -2.30 -5.10
N GLY A 162 4.70 -1.75 -4.26
CA GLY A 162 4.87 -0.30 -4.13
C GLY A 162 3.55 0.37 -3.74
N GLY A 163 3.08 1.32 -4.55
CA GLY A 163 1.81 2.02 -4.35
C GLY A 163 0.58 1.33 -4.92
N GLN A 164 0.71 0.19 -5.61
CA GLN A 164 -0.39 -0.41 -6.36
C GLN A 164 -0.89 -1.70 -5.68
N LEU A 165 -2.20 -1.92 -5.75
CA LEU A 165 -2.83 -3.19 -5.42
C LEU A 165 -2.76 -4.02 -6.70
N ASP A 166 -2.05 -5.14 -6.65
CA ASP A 166 -1.79 -5.99 -7.79
C ASP A 166 -2.95 -6.96 -8.01
N HIS A 167 -3.29 -7.71 -6.96
CA HIS A 167 -4.42 -8.63 -6.94
C HIS A 167 -4.95 -8.84 -5.53
N ILE A 168 -6.06 -9.56 -5.46
CA ILE A 168 -6.65 -10.05 -4.22
C ILE A 168 -6.65 -11.57 -4.20
N GLU A 169 -6.51 -12.17 -3.03
CA GLU A 169 -6.61 -13.61 -2.85
C GLU A 169 -7.73 -13.90 -1.84
N PHE A 170 -8.65 -14.79 -2.18
CA PHE A 170 -9.76 -15.17 -1.31
C PHE A 170 -10.31 -16.53 -1.70
N VAL A 171 -11.12 -17.13 -0.82
CA VAL A 171 -11.88 -18.34 -1.12
C VAL A 171 -13.33 -17.92 -1.42
N PRO A 172 -13.85 -18.13 -2.64
CA PRO A 172 -15.23 -17.78 -2.98
C PRO A 172 -16.25 -18.52 -2.10
N PRO A 173 -17.44 -17.95 -1.87
CA PRO A 173 -18.47 -18.64 -1.10
C PRO A 173 -18.89 -19.97 -1.74
N GLY A 174 -18.76 -21.06 -1.00
CA GLY A 174 -19.10 -22.41 -1.48
C GLY A 174 -17.92 -23.17 -2.08
N GLU A 175 -16.79 -22.51 -2.28
CA GLU A 175 -15.55 -23.11 -2.75
C GLU A 175 -14.60 -23.48 -1.60
N SER A 176 -13.58 -24.26 -1.91
CA SER A 176 -12.55 -24.67 -0.95
C SER A 176 -11.14 -24.20 -1.31
N GLU A 177 -10.94 -23.76 -2.55
CA GLU A 177 -9.65 -23.33 -3.06
C GLU A 177 -9.56 -21.80 -3.12
N THR A 178 -8.35 -21.28 -2.95
CA THR A 178 -8.08 -19.85 -3.08
C THR A 178 -8.02 -19.47 -4.55
N VAL A 179 -8.73 -18.40 -4.91
CA VAL A 179 -8.66 -17.78 -6.24
C VAL A 179 -7.93 -16.46 -6.18
N TYR A 180 -7.35 -16.08 -7.33
CA TYR A 180 -6.64 -14.83 -7.55
C TYR A 180 -7.54 -13.87 -8.34
N GLY A 181 -7.96 -12.78 -7.70
CA GLY A 181 -8.76 -11.73 -8.31
C GLY A 181 -7.90 -10.60 -8.87
N TYR A 182 -8.00 -10.36 -10.18
CA TYR A 182 -7.31 -9.25 -10.85
C TYR A 182 -8.31 -8.20 -11.33
N LEU A 183 -8.07 -6.92 -11.01
CA LEU A 183 -8.97 -5.84 -11.43
C LEU A 183 -9.00 -5.75 -12.96
N CYS A 184 -10.19 -5.91 -13.54
CA CYS A 184 -10.42 -5.94 -14.99
C CYS A 184 -11.34 -4.80 -15.48
N GLY A 185 -11.98 -4.06 -14.56
CA GLY A 185 -12.88 -2.97 -14.89
C GLY A 185 -13.38 -2.20 -13.66
N ARG A 186 -13.72 -0.92 -13.84
CA ARG A 186 -14.31 -0.05 -12.81
C ARG A 186 -15.58 0.60 -13.33
#